data_AF-A0A1F7SL68-F1
#
_entry.id   AF-A0A1F7SL68-F1
#
_cell.length_a   1.000
_cell.length_b   1.000
_cell.length_c   1.000
_cell.angle_alpha   90.00
_cell.angle_beta   90.00
_cell.angle_gamma   90.00
#
_symmetry.space_group_name_H-M   'P 1'
#
loop_
_entity.id
_entity.type
_entity.pdbx_description
1 polymer ?
#
loop_
_entity_poly.entity_id
_entity_poly.type
_entity_poly.pdbx_seq_one_letter_code
_entity_poly.pdbx_strand_id
1 'polypeptide(L)'
;MIVKEQKKYLICELHCRFYKKGKKEESACRGFEIMKSLLDNKMFQDKTEGLRVQVKEITFRSDDILKEIICKKCDFFIDGCDFRDPDCNYDASPCGGFILLSYLFEKGVVSKEGI
;
A
#
# COMPACT_ATOMS: atom_id res chain seq x y z
N MET A 1 15.08 10.01 9.31
CA MET A 1 13.64 10.28 9.12
C MET A 1 13.35 10.27 7.63
N ILE A 2 12.36 9.48 7.19
CA ILE A 2 11.95 9.43 5.79
C ILE A 2 11.08 10.65 5.50
N VAL A 3 11.49 11.50 4.56
CA VAL A 3 10.73 12.71 4.18
C VAL A 3 9.53 12.37 3.28
N LYS A 4 8.56 13.28 3.16
CA LYS A 4 7.30 13.04 2.42
C LYS A 4 7.52 12.54 0.99
N GLU A 5 8.46 13.13 0.27
CA GLU A 5 8.78 12.76 -1.11
C GLU A 5 9.33 11.34 -1.21
N GLN A 6 10.19 10.95 -0.27
CA GLN A 6 10.70 9.57 -0.18
C GLN A 6 9.56 8.58 0.08
N LYS A 7 8.57 8.91 0.92
CA LYS A 7 7.42 8.01 1.14
C LYS A 7 6.59 7.82 -0.11
N LYS A 8 6.34 8.89 -0.88
CA LYS A 8 5.64 8.78 -2.17
C LYS A 8 6.42 7.90 -3.15
N TYR A 9 7.74 8.09 -3.22
CA TYR A 9 8.58 7.24 -4.04
C TYR A 9 8.47 5.76 -3.61
N LEU A 10 8.68 5.48 -2.32
CA LEU A 10 8.70 4.13 -1.76
C LEU A 10 7.36 3.41 -1.87
N ILE A 11 6.23 4.12 -1.76
CA ILE A 11 4.90 3.50 -1.73
C ILE A 11 4.23 3.50 -3.11
N CYS A 12 4.31 4.63 -3.81
CA CYS A 12 3.50 4.86 -5.01
C CYS A 12 4.34 4.71 -6.29
N GLU A 13 5.49 5.37 -6.39
CA GLU A 13 6.28 5.38 -7.62
C GLU A 13 6.84 4.00 -7.96
N LEU A 14 7.23 3.22 -6.95
CA LEU A 14 7.77 1.86 -7.13
C LEU A 14 6.70 0.77 -7.31
N HIS A 15 5.50 0.94 -6.76
CA HIS A 15 4.53 -0.18 -6.63
C HIS A 15 3.13 0.12 -7.14
N CYS A 16 2.74 1.38 -7.35
CA CYS A 16 1.37 1.74 -7.69
C CYS A 16 1.24 2.11 -9.17
N ARG A 17 0.59 1.24 -9.96
CA ARG A 17 0.31 1.52 -11.38
C ARG A 17 -0.55 2.77 -11.63
N PHE A 18 -1.30 3.22 -10.60
CA PHE A 18 -2.17 4.40 -10.68
C PHE A 18 -1.42 5.71 -10.41
N TYR A 19 -0.20 5.65 -9.88
CA TYR A 19 0.61 6.82 -9.63
C TYR A 19 1.03 7.49 -10.94
N LYS A 20 0.89 8.82 -11.00
CA LYS A 20 1.27 9.62 -12.17
C LYS A 20 2.27 10.70 -11.74
N LYS A 21 3.53 10.50 -12.09
CA LYS A 21 4.62 11.43 -11.77
C LYS A 21 4.30 12.84 -12.27
N GLY A 22 4.53 13.85 -11.43
CA GLY A 22 4.29 15.26 -11.75
C GLY A 22 2.82 15.69 -11.73
N LYS A 23 1.86 14.78 -11.50
CA LYS A 23 0.46 15.16 -11.24
C LYS A 23 0.23 15.40 -9.76
N LYS A 24 -0.48 16.48 -9.44
CA LYS A 24 -0.98 16.72 -8.09
C LYS A 24 -2.10 15.72 -7.83
N GLU A 25 -1.95 14.89 -6.81
CA GLU A 25 -3.00 13.99 -6.35
C GLU A 25 -3.86 14.74 -5.34
N GLU A 26 -5.17 14.81 -5.59
CA GLU A 26 -6.13 15.48 -4.72
C GLU A 26 -6.55 14.61 -3.53
N SER A 27 -6.50 13.28 -3.71
CA SER A 27 -6.81 12.26 -2.70
C SER A 27 -5.69 11.22 -2.62
N ALA A 28 -5.57 10.57 -1.46
CA ALA A 28 -4.62 9.48 -1.23
C ALA A 28 -5.39 8.20 -0.87
N CYS A 29 -4.97 7.05 -1.41
CA CYS A 29 -5.60 5.79 -1.05
C CYS A 29 -5.31 5.44 0.42
N ARG A 30 -6.20 4.69 1.06
CA ARG A 30 -6.05 4.31 2.47
C ARG A 30 -4.74 3.55 2.74
N GLY A 31 -4.30 2.73 1.79
CA GLY A 31 -3.03 2.00 1.90
C GLY A 31 -1.82 2.93 1.99
N PHE A 32 -1.84 4.05 1.25
CA PHE A 32 -0.78 5.06 1.35
C PHE A 32 -0.76 5.72 2.73
N GLU A 33 -1.93 6.07 3.27
CA GLU A 33 -2.02 6.71 4.59
C GLU A 33 -1.45 5.83 5.70
N ILE A 34 -1.83 4.55 5.71
CA ILE A 34 -1.34 3.57 6.69
C ILE A 34 0.18 3.42 6.55
N MET A 35 0.68 3.18 5.33
CA MET A 35 2.12 3.05 5.09
C MET A 35 2.89 4.32 5.47
N LYS A 36 2.34 5.50 5.20
CA LYS A 36 2.93 6.77 5.60
C LYS A 36 3.08 6.86 7.12
N SER A 37 2.04 6.48 7.87
CA SER A 37 2.04 6.44 9.34
C SER A 37 3.08 5.46 9.88
N LEU A 38 3.16 4.26 9.30
CA LEU A 38 4.19 3.28 9.65
C LEU A 38 5.59 3.83 9.40
N LEU A 39 5.85 4.46 8.25
CA LEU A 39 7.16 5.06 7.95
C LEU A 39 7.48 6.30 8.81
N ASP A 40 6.49 6.95 9.42
CA ASP A 40 6.70 7.99 10.44
C ASP A 40 7.15 7.41 11.78
N ASN A 41 6.84 6.15 12.06
CA ASN A 41 7.26 5.47 13.28
C ASN A 41 8.74 5.03 13.17
N LYS A 42 9.60 5.56 14.06
CA LYS A 42 11.04 5.23 14.10
C LYS A 42 11.31 3.74 14.26
N MET A 43 10.52 3.02 15.06
CA MET A 43 10.71 1.57 15.27
C MET A 43 10.47 0.77 13.99
N PHE A 44 9.72 1.34 13.06
CA PHE A 44 9.41 0.71 11.78
C PHE A 44 10.45 1.04 10.71
N GLN A 45 11.08 2.22 10.77
CA GLN A 45 12.09 2.64 9.78
C GLN A 45 13.22 1.60 9.66
N ASP A 46 13.70 1.06 10.79
CA ASP A 46 14.79 0.06 10.80
C ASP A 46 14.39 -1.27 10.14
N LYS A 47 13.09 -1.56 10.04
CA LYS A 47 12.55 -2.78 9.42
C LYS A 47 12.16 -2.59 7.94
N THR A 48 12.40 -1.39 7.38
CA THR A 48 11.90 -1.01 6.04
C THR A 48 12.97 -0.95 4.96
N GLU A 49 14.19 -1.45 5.21
CA GLU A 49 15.27 -1.41 4.21
C GLU A 49 14.87 -2.10 2.89
N GLY A 50 14.10 -3.19 2.97
CA GLY A 50 13.57 -3.92 1.80
C GLY A 50 12.55 -3.14 0.96
N LEU A 51 12.04 -1.99 1.43
CA LEU A 51 11.06 -1.17 0.71
C LEU A 51 11.68 -0.23 -0.32
N ARG A 52 13.02 -0.09 -0.33
CA ARG A 52 13.74 0.79 -1.27
C ARG A 52 13.76 0.29 -2.72
N VAL A 53 13.27 -0.92 -2.93
CA VAL A 53 13.14 -1.57 -4.24
C VAL A 53 11.71 -2.08 -4.41
N GLN A 54 11.33 -2.38 -5.65
CA GLN A 54 10.07 -3.06 -5.90
C GLN A 54 10.06 -4.42 -5.19
N VAL A 55 9.04 -4.64 -4.36
CA VAL A 55 8.91 -5.89 -3.62
C VAL A 55 8.45 -7.00 -4.59
N LYS A 56 8.93 -8.22 -4.35
CA LYS A 56 8.66 -9.40 -5.17
C LYS A 56 8.12 -10.53 -4.29
N GLU A 57 7.60 -11.56 -4.93
CA GLU A 57 7.19 -12.83 -4.28
C GLU A 57 6.12 -12.61 -3.18
N ILE A 58 5.08 -11.84 -3.50
CA ILE A 58 3.94 -11.61 -2.61
C ILE A 58 2.85 -12.61 -2.97
N THR A 59 2.40 -13.37 -1.97
CA THR A 59 1.35 -14.39 -2.15
C THR A 59 -0.06 -13.84 -1.93
N PHE A 60 -0.17 -12.66 -1.33
CA PHE A 60 -1.42 -12.04 -0.89
C PHE A 60 -2.22 -12.92 0.08
N ARG A 61 -1.56 -13.80 0.84
CA ARG A 61 -2.22 -14.71 1.80
C ARG A 61 -2.98 -14.01 2.93
N SER A 62 -2.79 -12.69 3.10
CA SER A 62 -3.49 -11.86 4.08
C SER A 62 -4.55 -10.95 3.44
N ASP A 63 -5.00 -11.26 2.21
CA ASP A 63 -5.92 -10.43 1.44
C ASP A 63 -7.20 -10.06 2.22
N ASP A 64 -7.87 -11.05 2.82
CA ASP A 64 -9.11 -10.82 3.57
C ASP A 64 -8.92 -9.84 4.73
N ILE A 65 -7.83 -9.99 5.49
CA ILE A 65 -7.51 -9.11 6.62
C ILE A 65 -7.23 -7.69 6.11
N LEU A 66 -6.42 -7.59 5.05
CA LEU A 66 -6.05 -6.30 4.47
C LEU A 66 -7.23 -5.61 3.78
N LYS A 67 -8.18 -6.37 3.25
CA LYS A 67 -9.43 -5.84 2.70
C LYS A 67 -10.25 -5.11 3.78
N GLU A 68 -10.34 -5.67 4.99
CA GLU A 68 -11.04 -5.03 6.12
C GLU A 68 -10.32 -3.77 6.62
N ILE A 69 -8.98 -3.81 6.67
CA ILE A 69 -8.17 -2.71 7.20
C ILE A 69 -8.06 -1.55 6.19
N ILE A 70 -7.87 -1.88 4.92
CA ILE A 70 -7.56 -0.93 3.84
C ILE A 70 -8.79 -0.66 3.00
N CYS A 71 -9.27 -1.66 2.26
CA CYS A 71 -10.22 -1.45 1.16
C CYS A 71 -11.56 -0.92 1.66
N LYS A 72 -12.15 -1.51 2.70
CA LYS A 72 -13.46 -1.07 3.23
C LYS A 72 -13.47 0.37 3.76
N LYS A 73 -12.30 0.97 3.99
CA LYS A 73 -12.12 2.35 4.49
C LYS A 73 -11.44 3.25 3.46
N CYS A 74 -11.34 2.82 2.21
CA CYS A 74 -10.67 3.54 1.15
C CYS A 74 -11.69 4.22 0.26
N ASP A 75 -11.56 5.54 0.06
CA ASP A 75 -12.47 6.30 -0.81
C ASP A 75 -12.53 5.72 -2.22
N PHE A 76 -11.39 5.29 -2.77
CA PHE A 76 -11.33 4.61 -4.07
C PHE A 76 -12.12 3.29 -4.11
N PHE A 77 -12.31 2.59 -2.98
CA PHE A 77 -13.16 1.40 -2.97
C PHE A 77 -14.65 1.77 -3.04
N ILE A 78 -15.03 2.89 -2.40
CA ILE A 78 -16.40 3.42 -2.41
C ILE A 78 -16.75 3.97 -3.80
N ASP A 79 -15.81 4.69 -4.43
CA ASP A 79 -16.02 5.35 -5.73
C ASP A 79 -15.81 4.43 -6.94
N GLY A 80 -15.27 3.22 -6.72
CA GLY A 80 -14.96 2.25 -7.76
C GLY A 80 -13.46 1.92 -7.81
N CYS A 81 -13.13 0.67 -7.50
CA CYS A 81 -11.76 0.15 -7.52
C CYS A 81 -11.70 -1.10 -8.39
N ASP A 82 -11.09 -1.01 -9.57
CA ASP A 82 -10.97 -2.13 -10.52
C ASP A 82 -10.33 -3.38 -9.89
N PHE A 83 -9.40 -3.22 -8.93
CA PHE A 83 -8.83 -4.34 -8.18
C PHE A 83 -9.85 -5.15 -7.36
N ARG A 84 -10.93 -4.51 -6.92
CA ARG A 84 -11.99 -5.14 -6.11
C ARG A 84 -13.32 -5.25 -6.85
N ASP A 85 -13.38 -4.83 -8.10
CA ASP A 85 -14.56 -4.90 -8.92
C ASP A 85 -14.69 -6.30 -9.53
N PRO A 86 -15.74 -7.07 -9.20
CA PRO A 86 -15.95 -8.41 -9.79
C PRO A 86 -16.22 -8.37 -11.30
N ASP A 87 -16.63 -7.23 -11.84
CA ASP A 87 -16.91 -7.04 -13.27
C ASP A 87 -15.67 -6.56 -14.04
N CYS A 88 -14.55 -6.31 -13.35
CA CYS A 88 -13.29 -5.95 -13.99
C CYS A 88 -12.76 -7.13 -14.82
N ASN A 89 -12.66 -6.92 -16.14
CA ASN A 89 -12.31 -7.96 -17.11
C ASN A 89 -10.79 -8.05 -17.43
N TYR A 90 -9.96 -7.39 -16.64
CA TYR A 90 -8.51 -7.42 -16.77
C TYR A 90 -7.84 -7.58 -15.40
N ASP A 91 -6.56 -7.95 -15.40
CA ASP A 91 -5.77 -8.05 -14.17
C ASP A 91 -5.46 -6.65 -13.61
N ALA A 92 -6.37 -6.16 -12.76
CA ALA A 92 -6.25 -4.91 -12.08
C ALA A 92 -5.41 -5.08 -10.82
N SER A 93 -4.15 -4.63 -10.88
CA SER A 93 -3.24 -4.73 -9.75
C SER A 93 -3.70 -3.87 -8.56
N PRO A 94 -3.47 -4.32 -7.31
CA PRO A 94 -3.76 -3.52 -6.13
C PRO A 94 -2.96 -2.21 -6.07
N CYS A 95 -3.39 -1.28 -5.21
CA CYS A 95 -2.62 -0.07 -4.96
C CYS A 95 -1.28 -0.38 -4.26
N GLY A 96 -0.29 0.50 -4.42
CA GLY A 96 1.05 0.28 -3.85
C GLY A 96 1.06 0.12 -2.33
N GLY A 97 0.18 0.82 -1.61
CA GLY A 97 0.04 0.64 -0.17
C GLY A 97 -0.47 -0.75 0.23
N PHE A 98 -1.40 -1.33 -0.54
CA PHE A 98 -1.88 -2.70 -0.32
C PHE A 98 -0.77 -3.71 -0.59
N ILE A 99 -0.04 -3.56 -1.70
CA ILE A 99 1.12 -4.39 -2.07
C ILE A 99 2.17 -4.42 -0.94
N LEU A 100 2.56 -3.24 -0.45
CA LEU A 100 3.56 -3.16 0.61
C LEU A 100 3.07 -3.74 1.93
N LEU A 101 1.81 -3.50 2.30
CA LEU A 101 1.24 -4.10 3.51
C LEU A 101 1.16 -5.62 3.38
N SER A 102 0.77 -6.17 2.24
CA SER A 102 0.83 -7.62 2.00
C SER A 102 2.24 -8.17 2.20
N TYR A 103 3.25 -7.53 1.60
CA TYR A 103 4.64 -7.92 1.79
C TYR A 103 5.05 -7.90 3.28
N LEU A 104 4.73 -6.84 4.00
CA LEU A 104 5.13 -6.69 5.41
C LEU A 104 4.39 -7.65 6.35
N PHE A 105 3.10 -7.94 6.09
CA PHE A 105 2.36 -9.00 6.78
C PHE A 105 2.98 -10.37 6.51
N GLU A 106 3.36 -10.64 5.26
CA GLU A 106 3.95 -11.91 4.88
C GLU A 106 5.34 -12.14 5.49
N LYS A 107 6.08 -11.06 5.76
CA LYS A 107 7.35 -11.09 6.48
C LYS A 107 7.21 -11.00 8.00
N GLY A 108 5.99 -10.90 8.55
CA GLY A 108 5.73 -10.79 9.99
C GLY A 108 6.23 -9.48 10.60
N VAL A 109 6.43 -8.44 9.79
CA VAL A 109 6.91 -7.12 10.24
C VAL A 109 5.77 -6.29 10.84
N VAL A 110 4.56 -6.47 10.31
CA VAL A 110 3.29 -5.92 10.84
C VAL A 110 2.29 -7.04 11.09
N SER A 111 1.37 -6.79 11.99
CA SER A 111 0.18 -7.61 12.21
C SER A 111 -1.06 -6.72 12.29
N LYS A 112 -2.24 -7.34 12.40
CA LYS A 112 -3.52 -6.62 12.52
C LYS A 112 -3.56 -5.70 13.73
N GLU A 113 -2.93 -6.09 14.84
CA GLU A 113 -2.90 -5.33 16.09
C GLU A 113 -1.93 -4.14 16.02
N GLY A 114 -1.00 -4.16 15.07
CA GLY A 114 0.00 -3.12 14.85
C GLY A 114 -0.42 -2.02 13.85
N ILE A 115 -1.67 -2.04 13.38
CA ILE A 115 -2.24 -1.10 12.40
C ILE A 115 -3.60 -0.60 12.89
#